data_AF-A0A126QNJ8-F1
#
_entry.id   AF-A0A126QNJ8-F1
#
_cell.length_a   1.000
_cell.length_b   1.000
_cell.length_c   1.000
_cell.angle_alpha   90.00
_cell.angle_beta   90.00
_cell.angle_gamma   90.00
#
_symmetry.space_group_name_H-M   'P 1'
#
loop_
_entity.id
_entity.type
_entity.pdbx_description
1 polymer ?
#
loop_
_entity_poly.entity_id
_entity_poly.type
_entity_poly.pdbx_seq_one_letter_code
_entity_poly.pdbx_strand_id
1 'polypeptide(L)'
;MDFQQLVNSLREQLSLLADLLAPGANPDLLRYAAAGVLGVLALLLLLLGLRLLRRPKRNSPSTRTSIPRTLQERGVVLDVLAGPDDEVVSVRCVITSAKSGKIKCEIIERLDVIRTRPGSDLVCVFAPMKTRDGRINSFTATLVESDRQGRNPERLVLAGPTDYALIPRRKHQRKRVADQQFMRVKLWAAAPETAEVAFEDAAPDIAVNSFSTNSPDQGANAVINISDGGIGLSVLNRLVPETCAPETPVVLNLFMFNFKEKTFRPFWYAGAVRSMEEGRPGFTRLGIEFTATAVSDRESGRLNWINL
;
A
#
# COMPACT_ATOMS: atom_id res chain seq x y z
N MET A 1 34.37 61.41 4.95
CA MET A 1 34.87 61.04 3.61
C MET A 1 33.73 61.29 2.64
N ASP A 2 33.93 62.18 1.68
CA ASP A 2 32.87 62.57 0.75
C ASP A 2 32.56 61.39 -0.19
N PHE A 3 31.28 61.02 -0.29
CA PHE A 3 30.82 59.92 -1.15
C PHE A 3 31.26 60.14 -2.60
N GLN A 4 31.31 61.41 -3.01
CA GLN A 4 31.73 61.79 -4.35
C GLN A 4 33.22 61.51 -4.61
N GLN A 5 34.08 61.70 -3.60
CA GLN A 5 35.49 61.34 -3.68
C GLN A 5 35.70 59.82 -3.74
N LEU A 6 34.92 59.05 -3.00
CA LEU A 6 35.00 57.60 -2.99
C LEU A 6 34.53 56.98 -4.32
N VAL A 7 33.48 57.55 -4.92
CA VAL A 7 33.01 57.14 -6.27
C VAL A 7 34.07 57.47 -7.33
N ASN A 8 34.71 58.64 -7.25
CA ASN A 8 35.74 59.04 -8.21
C ASN A 8 37.00 58.17 -8.09
N SER A 9 37.45 57.86 -6.87
CA SER A 9 38.61 56.97 -6.66
C SER A 9 38.35 55.54 -7.15
N LEU A 10 37.13 55.02 -6.95
CA LEU A 10 36.73 53.71 -7.47
C LEU A 10 36.68 53.70 -8.99
N ARG A 11 36.22 54.79 -9.61
CA ARG A 11 36.17 54.90 -11.06
C ARG A 11 37.57 54.86 -11.69
N GLU A 12 38.53 55.59 -11.10
CA GLU A 12 39.92 55.60 -11.57
C GLU A 12 40.59 54.23 -11.40
N GLN A 13 40.38 53.56 -10.27
CA GLN A 13 40.90 52.21 -10.04
C GLN A 13 40.28 51.19 -11.00
N LEU A 14 38.98 51.29 -11.27
CA LEU A 14 38.30 50.43 -12.24
C LEU A 14 38.78 50.66 -13.67
N SER A 15 39.07 51.92 -14.06
CA SER A 15 39.65 52.19 -15.39
C SER A 15 41.05 51.60 -15.53
N LEU A 16 41.90 51.74 -14.52
CA LEU A 16 43.25 51.16 -14.53
C LEU A 16 43.21 49.64 -14.62
N LEU A 17 42.28 49.01 -13.89
CA LEU A 17 42.13 47.55 -13.87
C LEU A 17 41.53 47.03 -15.19
N ALA A 18 40.65 47.80 -15.84
CA ALA A 18 40.14 47.48 -17.17
C ALA A 18 41.23 47.56 -18.25
N ASP A 19 42.07 48.60 -18.22
CA ASP A 19 43.20 48.75 -19.15
C ASP A 19 44.24 47.64 -18.97
N LEU A 20 44.41 47.15 -17.74
CA LEU A 20 45.34 46.06 -17.43
C LEU A 20 44.84 44.69 -17.89
N LEU A 21 43.53 44.43 -17.79
CA LEU A 21 42.91 43.15 -18.17
C LEU A 21 42.64 43.02 -19.66
N ALA A 22 42.39 44.12 -20.37
CA ALA A 22 42.04 44.12 -21.79
C ALA A 22 42.62 45.35 -22.52
N PRO A 23 43.96 45.44 -22.66
CA PRO A 23 44.61 46.59 -23.29
C PRO A 23 44.15 46.76 -24.74
N GLY A 24 43.68 47.95 -25.09
CA GLY A 24 43.22 48.30 -26.45
C GLY A 24 41.77 47.87 -26.78
N ALA A 25 41.02 47.35 -25.81
CA ALA A 25 39.60 47.05 -26.02
C ALA A 25 38.77 48.33 -26.13
N ASN A 26 37.79 48.34 -27.03
CA ASN A 26 36.88 49.47 -27.20
C ASN A 26 36.09 49.69 -25.89
N PRO A 27 36.12 50.91 -25.29
CA PRO A 27 35.48 51.20 -24.01
C PRO A 27 33.98 50.93 -24.01
N ASP A 28 33.30 51.05 -25.15
CA ASP A 28 31.87 50.74 -25.24
C ASP A 28 31.61 49.24 -25.13
N LEU A 29 32.48 48.41 -25.72
CA LEU A 29 32.42 46.94 -25.63
C LEU A 29 32.63 46.46 -24.20
N LEU A 30 33.58 47.08 -23.47
CA LEU A 30 33.79 46.80 -22.04
C LEU A 30 32.59 47.18 -21.19
N ARG A 31 31.92 48.31 -21.48
CA ARG A 31 30.69 48.71 -20.79
C ARG A 31 29.55 47.74 -21.03
N TYR A 32 29.34 47.31 -22.28
CA TYR A 32 28.32 46.30 -22.60
C TYR A 32 28.62 44.95 -21.94
N ALA A 33 29.89 44.52 -21.93
CA ALA A 33 30.30 43.30 -21.25
C ALA A 33 30.06 43.38 -19.73
N ALA A 34 30.45 44.49 -19.09
CA ALA A 34 30.21 44.72 -17.67
C ALA A 34 28.71 44.75 -17.33
N ALA A 35 27.90 45.45 -18.14
CA ALA A 35 26.45 45.47 -18.00
C ALA A 35 25.83 44.07 -18.16
N GLY A 36 26.33 43.28 -19.12
CA GLY A 36 25.93 41.89 -19.32
C GLY A 36 26.23 41.00 -18.11
N VAL A 37 27.45 41.10 -17.56
CA VAL A 37 27.85 40.36 -16.35
C VAL A 37 26.98 40.75 -15.15
N LEU A 38 26.72 42.04 -14.95
CA LEU A 38 25.85 42.52 -13.87
C LEU A 38 24.41 42.03 -14.04
N GLY A 39 23.88 42.03 -15.27
CA GLY A 39 22.56 41.49 -15.58
C GLY A 39 22.43 40.00 -15.25
N VAL A 40 23.44 39.20 -15.63
CA VAL A 40 23.48 37.77 -15.29
C VAL A 40 23.57 37.55 -13.78
N LEU A 41 24.40 38.33 -13.08
CA LEU A 41 24.54 38.25 -11.63
C LEU A 41 23.22 38.58 -10.92
N ALA A 42 22.54 39.64 -11.34
CA ALA A 42 21.24 40.03 -10.80
C ALA A 42 20.18 38.94 -11.01
N LEU A 43 20.15 38.32 -12.19
CA LEU A 43 19.24 37.20 -12.49
C LEU A 43 19.52 35.98 -11.60
N LEU A 44 20.80 35.63 -11.39
CA LEU A 44 21.19 34.54 -10.50
C LEU A 44 20.76 34.79 -9.05
N LEU A 45 20.97 36.01 -8.55
CA LEU A 45 20.54 36.41 -7.20
C LEU A 45 19.02 36.38 -7.06
N LEU A 46 18.27 36.83 -8.08
CA LEU A 46 16.81 36.74 -8.11
C LEU A 46 16.32 35.29 -8.05
N LEU A 47 16.90 34.40 -8.85
CA LEU A 47 16.55 32.97 -8.86
C LEU A 47 16.89 32.29 -7.53
N LEU A 48 18.01 32.67 -6.89
CA LEU A 48 18.38 32.20 -5.56
C LEU A 48 17.38 32.70 -4.52
N GLY A 49 17.00 33.98 -4.57
CA GLY A 49 15.98 34.58 -3.71
C GLY A 49 14.62 33.88 -3.87
N LEU A 50 14.19 33.62 -5.11
CA LEU A 50 12.96 32.88 -5.39
C LEU A 50 13.02 31.44 -4.89
N ARG A 51 14.18 30.76 -4.95
CA ARG A 51 14.37 29.43 -4.34
C ARG A 51 14.28 29.48 -2.81
N LEU A 52 14.85 30.50 -2.18
CA LEU A 52 14.80 30.69 -0.73
C LEU A 52 13.38 31.06 -0.25
N LEU A 53 12.63 31.82 -1.06
CA LEU A 53 11.25 32.22 -0.79
C LEU A 53 10.21 31.14 -1.13
N ARG A 54 10.54 30.19 -2.02
CA ARG A 54 9.73 28.99 -2.23
C ARG A 54 9.75 28.15 -0.96
N ARG A 55 8.84 28.46 -0.04
CA ARG A 55 8.53 27.63 1.12
C ARG A 55 8.33 26.20 0.61
N PRO A 56 9.08 25.20 1.13
CA PRO A 56 8.84 23.83 0.76
C PRO A 56 7.36 23.54 1.04
N LYS A 57 6.66 23.00 0.03
CA LYS A 57 5.27 22.56 0.15
C LYS A 57 5.26 21.53 1.28
N ARG A 58 4.91 21.99 2.47
CA ARG A 58 5.02 21.25 3.72
C ARG A 58 3.89 20.22 3.69
N ASN A 59 4.10 19.12 2.99
CA ASN A 59 3.44 17.87 3.33
C ASN A 59 3.96 17.53 4.73
N SER A 60 3.34 18.10 5.77
CA SER A 60 3.82 17.90 7.13
C SER A 60 3.69 16.41 7.43
N PRO A 61 4.80 15.66 7.56
CA PRO A 61 4.69 14.33 8.11
C PRO A 61 4.14 14.48 9.52
N SER A 62 3.05 13.78 9.83
CA SER A 62 2.47 13.79 11.17
C SER A 62 3.54 13.34 12.15
N THR A 63 3.98 14.24 13.04
CA THR A 63 4.71 13.85 14.24
C THR A 63 3.85 12.83 14.97
N ARG A 64 4.45 11.78 15.53
CA ARG A 64 3.68 10.64 16.06
C ARG A 64 2.57 11.06 17.03
N THR A 65 2.79 12.11 17.82
CA THR A 65 1.78 12.72 18.71
C THR A 65 0.49 13.23 18.05
N SER A 66 0.47 13.46 16.74
CA SER A 66 -0.70 13.95 15.99
C SER A 66 -1.50 12.86 15.28
N ILE A 67 -1.07 11.59 15.35
CA ILE A 67 -1.68 10.50 14.59
C ILE A 67 -3.16 10.29 14.95
N PRO A 68 -3.56 10.16 16.23
CA PRO A 68 -4.98 10.01 16.59
C PRO A 68 -5.86 11.14 16.04
N ARG A 69 -5.34 12.36 15.99
CA ARG A 69 -6.04 13.51 15.42
C ARG A 69 -6.17 13.41 13.91
N THR A 70 -5.12 12.99 13.20
CA THR A 70 -5.20 12.75 11.76
C THR A 70 -6.17 11.62 11.42
N LEU A 71 -6.21 10.55 12.23
CA LEU A 71 -7.14 9.44 12.07
C LEU A 71 -8.59 9.89 12.30
N GLN A 72 -8.82 10.72 13.33
CA GLN A 72 -10.11 11.37 13.61
C GLN A 72 -10.57 12.23 12.42
N GLU A 73 -9.73 13.16 11.94
CA GLU A 73 -10.08 14.11 10.86
C GLU A 73 -10.41 13.40 9.54
N ARG A 74 -9.88 12.19 9.34
CA ARG A 74 -10.11 11.36 8.16
C ARG A 74 -11.21 10.31 8.32
N GLY A 75 -11.79 10.17 9.51
CA GLY A 75 -12.78 9.13 9.79
C GLY A 75 -12.26 7.72 9.55
N VAL A 76 -10.99 7.45 9.89
CA VAL A 76 -10.37 6.15 9.64
C VAL A 76 -10.92 5.11 10.62
N VAL A 77 -11.35 3.97 10.08
CA VAL A 77 -11.75 2.80 10.87
C VAL A 77 -10.51 2.17 11.51
N LEU A 78 -10.62 1.91 12.82
CA LEU A 78 -9.65 1.22 13.63
C LEU A 78 -10.16 -0.19 13.94
N ASP A 79 -9.31 -1.18 13.74
CA ASP A 79 -9.47 -2.53 14.28
C ASP A 79 -8.81 -2.57 15.67
N VAL A 80 -9.53 -2.99 16.71
CA VAL A 80 -9.02 -3.08 18.08
C VAL A 80 -8.78 -4.53 18.46
N LEU A 81 -7.55 -4.83 18.87
CA LEU A 81 -7.10 -6.13 19.37
C LEU A 81 -7.05 -6.07 20.90
N ALA A 82 -7.55 -7.10 21.58
CA ALA A 82 -7.67 -7.14 23.04
C ALA A 82 -6.30 -7.18 23.77
N GLY A 83 -5.23 -7.53 23.08
CA GLY A 83 -3.86 -7.50 23.59
C GLY A 83 -2.82 -7.37 22.48
N PRO A 84 -1.54 -7.17 22.84
CA PRO A 84 -0.44 -7.04 21.88
C PRO A 84 -0.17 -8.32 21.09
N ASP A 85 -0.47 -9.48 21.67
CA ASP A 85 -0.26 -10.80 21.06
C ASP A 85 -1.55 -11.39 20.46
N ASP A 86 -2.68 -10.68 20.55
CA ASP A 86 -3.93 -11.15 19.97
C ASP A 86 -3.95 -10.84 18.46
N GLU A 87 -4.30 -11.85 17.66
CA GLU A 87 -4.48 -11.70 16.21
C GLU A 87 -5.96 -11.44 15.82
N VAL A 88 -6.89 -11.62 16.77
CA VAL A 88 -8.33 -11.51 16.52
C VAL A 88 -8.82 -10.11 16.84
N VAL A 89 -9.44 -9.47 15.85
CA VAL A 89 -10.08 -8.16 16.03
C VAL A 89 -11.33 -8.32 16.89
N SER A 90 -11.37 -7.65 18.04
CA SER A 90 -12.55 -7.66 18.91
C SER A 90 -13.61 -6.67 18.44
N VAL A 91 -13.22 -5.44 18.13
CA VAL A 91 -14.17 -4.43 17.67
C VAL A 91 -13.56 -3.55 16.59
N ARG A 92 -14.45 -2.98 15.76
CA ARG A 92 -14.11 -1.87 14.89
C ARG A 92 -14.69 -0.59 15.43
N CYS A 93 -13.90 0.47 15.43
CA CYS A 93 -14.33 1.77 15.92
C CYS A 93 -13.75 2.92 15.10
N VAL A 94 -14.32 4.11 15.26
CA VAL A 94 -13.80 5.35 14.68
C VAL A 94 -13.48 6.33 15.79
N ILE A 95 -12.36 7.06 15.66
CA ILE A 95 -12.02 8.10 16.63
C ILE A 95 -12.98 9.28 16.43
N THR A 96 -13.75 9.61 17.45
CA THR A 96 -14.63 10.79 17.47
C THR A 96 -13.98 11.98 18.16
N SER A 97 -12.99 11.73 19.03
CA SER A 97 -12.24 12.79 19.71
C SER A 97 -10.85 12.33 20.13
N ALA A 98 -9.81 13.10 19.79
CA ALA A 98 -8.46 12.93 20.32
C ALA A 98 -7.96 14.23 20.97
N LYS A 99 -8.19 14.39 22.27
CA LYS A 99 -7.82 15.62 23.03
C LYS A 99 -7.38 15.27 24.45
N SER A 100 -6.49 16.08 25.01
CA SER A 100 -6.06 16.00 26.42
C SER A 100 -5.54 14.62 26.84
N GLY A 101 -4.80 13.94 25.96
CA GLY A 101 -4.26 12.60 26.24
C GLY A 101 -5.32 11.50 26.35
N LYS A 102 -6.55 11.74 25.86
CA LYS A 102 -7.60 10.72 25.75
C LYS A 102 -8.08 10.62 24.31
N ILE A 103 -8.39 9.39 23.92
CA ILE A 103 -8.98 9.06 22.62
C ILE A 103 -10.36 8.47 22.90
N LYS A 104 -11.40 9.08 22.34
CA LYS A 104 -12.76 8.55 22.37
C LYS A 104 -13.04 7.90 21.03
N CYS A 105 -13.43 6.64 21.06
CA CYS A 105 -13.78 5.88 19.88
C CYS A 105 -15.24 5.45 19.96
N GLU A 106 -15.96 5.58 18.86
CA GLU A 106 -17.32 5.05 18.71
C GLU A 106 -17.27 3.71 17.99
N ILE A 107 -17.89 2.69 18.57
CA ILE A 107 -17.92 1.33 18.05
C ILE A 107 -18.87 1.30 16.87
N ILE A 108 -18.38 0.83 15.72
CA ILE A 108 -19.19 0.65 14.51
C ILE A 108 -19.58 -0.81 14.30
N GLU A 109 -18.75 -1.74 14.79
CA GLU A 109 -18.96 -3.18 14.62
C GLU A 109 -18.32 -3.95 15.78
N ARG A 110 -19.03 -4.96 16.28
CA ARG A 110 -18.54 -5.87 17.32
C ARG A 110 -18.33 -7.25 16.70
N LEU A 111 -17.08 -7.69 16.66
CA LEU A 111 -16.69 -8.99 16.11
C LEU A 111 -16.48 -10.02 17.23
N ASP A 112 -15.93 -9.58 18.36
CA ASP A 112 -15.79 -10.32 19.60
C ASP A 112 -15.91 -9.38 20.81
N VAL A 113 -15.92 -9.94 22.00
CA VAL A 113 -15.92 -9.23 23.28
C VAL A 113 -14.51 -8.75 23.60
N ILE A 114 -14.37 -7.47 23.97
CA ILE A 114 -13.13 -6.97 24.56
C ILE A 114 -13.00 -7.58 25.96
N ARG A 115 -12.18 -8.62 26.09
CA ARG A 115 -11.92 -9.31 27.38
C ARG A 115 -10.96 -8.51 28.28
N THR A 116 -10.31 -7.51 27.71
CA THR A 116 -9.34 -6.62 28.33
C THR A 116 -10.00 -5.76 29.41
N ARG A 117 -9.40 -5.72 30.60
CA ARG A 117 -9.88 -4.88 31.70
C ARG A 117 -9.43 -3.43 31.51
N PRO A 118 -10.19 -2.44 31.97
CA PRO A 118 -9.67 -1.07 32.09
C PRO A 118 -8.34 -1.05 32.86
N GLY A 119 -7.38 -0.28 32.36
CA GLY A 119 -5.99 -0.22 32.84
C GLY A 119 -5.02 -1.11 32.08
N SER A 120 -5.50 -2.03 31.23
CA SER A 120 -4.66 -2.85 30.38
C SER A 120 -4.46 -2.23 28.99
N ASP A 121 -3.34 -2.56 28.36
CA ASP A 121 -3.01 -2.10 27.01
C ASP A 121 -3.77 -2.88 25.94
N LEU A 122 -4.13 -2.18 24.87
CA LEU A 122 -4.71 -2.72 23.65
C LEU A 122 -4.00 -2.17 22.43
N VAL A 123 -4.15 -2.86 21.31
CA VAL A 123 -3.54 -2.45 20.04
C VAL A 123 -4.63 -2.00 19.07
N CYS A 124 -4.51 -0.75 18.62
CA CYS A 124 -5.36 -0.17 17.59
C CYS A 124 -4.64 -0.25 16.24
N VAL A 125 -5.19 -1.00 15.30
CA VAL A 125 -4.66 -1.19 13.95
C VAL A 125 -5.50 -0.39 12.94
N PHE A 126 -4.85 0.22 11.97
CA PHE A 126 -5.47 1.05 10.94
C PHE A 126 -4.78 0.85 9.59
N ALA A 127 -5.27 1.54 8.55
CA ALA A 127 -4.64 1.48 7.23
C ALA A 127 -3.24 2.12 7.27
N PRO A 128 -2.19 1.52 6.66
CA PRO A 128 -0.84 2.04 6.76
C PRO A 128 -0.70 3.51 6.33
N MET A 129 -0.07 4.33 7.18
CA MET A 129 0.19 5.74 6.92
C MET A 129 1.69 6.04 6.91
N LYS A 130 2.10 7.02 6.11
CA LYS A 130 3.48 7.53 6.08
C LYS A 130 3.67 8.60 7.13
N THR A 131 4.70 8.47 7.95
CA THR A 131 5.16 9.46 8.93
C THR A 131 6.60 9.89 8.61
N ARG A 132 7.19 10.76 9.44
CA ARG A 132 8.60 11.16 9.31
C ARG A 132 9.54 9.98 9.53
N ASP A 133 9.18 9.08 10.43
CA ASP A 133 10.03 7.99 10.92
C ASP A 133 9.77 6.66 10.20
N GLY A 134 8.97 6.69 9.12
CA GLY A 134 8.61 5.50 8.35
C GLY A 134 7.10 5.29 8.23
N ARG A 135 6.71 4.07 7.88
CA ARG A 135 5.30 3.67 7.83
C ARG A 135 4.90 3.08 9.17
N ILE A 136 3.68 3.37 9.57
CA ILE A 136 3.04 2.78 10.74
C ILE A 136 1.62 2.37 10.36
N ASN A 137 1.06 1.43 11.09
CA ASN A 137 -0.34 1.05 10.93
C ASN A 137 -0.95 0.58 12.25
N SER A 138 -0.25 0.73 13.36
CA SER A 138 -0.80 0.47 14.68
C SER A 138 -0.26 1.45 15.71
N PHE A 139 -1.02 1.59 16.80
CA PHE A 139 -0.55 2.19 18.03
C PHE A 139 -1.09 1.43 19.24
N THR A 140 -0.30 1.38 20.31
CA THR A 140 -0.72 0.82 21.59
C THR A 140 -1.33 1.91 22.45
N ALA A 141 -2.43 1.63 23.13
CA ALA A 141 -3.06 2.56 24.06
C ALA A 141 -3.68 1.80 25.23
N THR A 142 -3.70 2.42 26.40
CA THR A 142 -4.32 1.82 27.59
C THR A 142 -5.84 2.03 27.57
N LEU A 143 -6.61 0.97 27.81
CA LEU A 143 -8.06 1.04 27.93
C LEU A 143 -8.45 1.80 29.21
N VAL A 144 -9.17 2.90 29.10
CA VAL A 144 -9.67 3.68 30.25
C VAL A 144 -11.10 3.30 30.60
N GLU A 145 -11.93 3.10 29.58
CA GLU A 145 -13.35 2.77 29.72
C GLU A 145 -13.71 1.77 28.62
N SER A 146 -14.23 0.61 29.01
CA SER A 146 -14.68 -0.44 28.11
C SER A 146 -16.14 -0.27 27.71
N ASP A 147 -16.54 -1.00 26.67
CA ASP A 147 -17.91 -1.14 26.20
C ASP A 147 -18.86 -1.73 27.25
N ARG A 148 -18.34 -2.49 28.23
CA ARG A 148 -19.13 -3.15 29.28
C ARG A 148 -19.28 -2.37 30.57
N GLN A 149 -18.27 -1.57 30.92
CA GLN A 149 -18.22 -0.85 32.20
C GLN A 149 -18.41 0.66 32.05
N GLY A 150 -18.51 1.14 30.80
CA GLY A 150 -18.66 2.54 30.49
C GLY A 150 -20.08 3.09 30.65
N ARG A 151 -20.17 4.41 30.74
CA ARG A 151 -21.45 5.15 30.73
C ARG A 151 -22.19 5.01 29.40
N ASN A 152 -21.50 4.62 28.33
CA ASN A 152 -22.08 4.40 27.02
C ASN A 152 -21.47 3.13 26.39
N PRO A 153 -22.27 2.07 26.17
CA PRO A 153 -21.77 0.79 25.67
C PRO A 153 -21.29 0.83 24.21
N GLU A 154 -21.65 1.87 23.45
CA GLU A 154 -21.21 2.09 22.07
C GLU A 154 -19.88 2.86 21.98
N ARG A 155 -19.20 3.08 23.11
CA ARG A 155 -18.00 3.91 23.16
C ARG A 155 -16.87 3.23 23.90
N LEU A 156 -15.66 3.40 23.37
CA LEU A 156 -14.41 3.12 24.06
C LEU A 156 -13.71 4.42 24.40
N VAL A 157 -13.07 4.46 25.58
CA VAL A 157 -12.17 5.54 25.94
C VAL A 157 -10.79 4.95 26.18
N LEU A 158 -9.81 5.46 25.44
CA LEU A 158 -8.41 5.07 25.52
C LEU A 158 -7.58 6.23 26.08
N ALA A 159 -6.49 5.90 26.73
CA ALA A 159 -5.41 6.86 26.98
C ALA A 159 -4.71 7.21 25.66
N GLY A 160 -3.88 8.23 25.70
CA GLY A 160 -3.03 8.59 24.56
C GLY A 160 -2.10 7.44 24.17
N PRO A 161 -1.63 7.39 22.92
CA PRO A 161 -0.83 6.26 22.46
C PRO A 161 0.53 6.22 23.15
N THR A 162 0.93 5.03 23.58
CA THR A 162 2.21 4.78 24.25
C THR A 162 3.31 4.40 23.26
N ASP A 163 2.96 3.65 22.21
CA ASP A 163 3.88 3.25 21.15
C ASP A 163 3.21 3.20 19.77
N TYR A 164 4.03 3.25 18.71
CA TYR A 164 3.61 3.14 17.32
C TYR A 164 4.45 2.11 16.58
N ALA A 165 3.78 1.18 15.93
CA ALA A 165 4.42 0.12 15.19
C ALA A 165 3.86 -0.02 13.77
N LEU A 166 4.59 -0.81 12.98
CA LEU A 166 4.12 -1.35 11.73
C LEU A 166 3.90 -2.86 11.92
N ILE A 167 2.65 -3.26 12.14
CA ILE A 167 2.23 -4.66 12.16
C ILE A 167 1.99 -5.10 10.69
N PRO A 168 2.89 -5.90 10.10
CA PRO A 168 2.69 -6.38 8.74
C PRO A 168 1.48 -7.32 8.70
N ARG A 169 0.38 -6.89 8.08
CA ARG A 169 -0.84 -7.74 7.93
C ARG A 169 -0.62 -8.99 7.08
N ARG A 170 0.52 -9.15 6.41
CA ARG A 170 0.78 -10.21 5.43
C ARG A 170 2.24 -10.63 5.51
N LYS A 171 2.47 -11.93 5.66
CA LYS A 171 3.80 -12.55 5.61
C LYS A 171 4.46 -12.41 4.23
N HIS A 172 3.66 -12.47 3.16
CA HIS A 172 4.14 -12.45 1.77
C HIS A 172 3.77 -11.17 1.02
N GLN A 173 4.72 -10.65 0.25
CA GLN A 173 4.49 -9.49 -0.62
C GLN A 173 3.71 -9.92 -1.88
N ARG A 174 2.62 -9.23 -2.17
CA ARG A 174 1.84 -9.44 -3.39
C ARG A 174 2.43 -8.68 -4.57
N LYS A 175 2.73 -9.37 -5.66
CA LYS A 175 3.10 -8.78 -6.95
C LYS A 175 1.84 -8.59 -7.79
N ARG A 176 1.66 -7.40 -8.38
CA ARG A 176 0.59 -7.16 -9.35
C ARG A 176 1.00 -7.78 -10.69
N VAL A 177 0.04 -8.36 -11.38
CA VAL A 177 0.28 -8.92 -12.71
C VAL A 177 0.21 -7.78 -13.72
N ALA A 178 1.36 -7.42 -14.29
CA ALA A 178 1.46 -6.33 -15.25
C ALA A 178 0.88 -6.72 -16.63
N ASP A 179 1.12 -7.96 -17.04
CA ASP A 179 0.66 -8.49 -18.32
C ASP A 179 -0.04 -9.83 -18.11
N GLN A 180 -1.32 -9.85 -18.46
CA GLN A 180 -2.21 -10.99 -18.30
C GLN A 180 -1.85 -12.12 -19.28
N GLN A 181 -1.19 -11.83 -20.41
CA GLN A 181 -0.89 -12.81 -21.44
C GLN A 181 0.07 -13.91 -20.96
N PHE A 182 0.88 -13.64 -19.93
CA PHE A 182 1.87 -14.58 -19.39
C PHE A 182 1.37 -15.43 -18.22
N MET A 183 0.10 -15.30 -17.85
CA MET A 183 -0.51 -16.08 -16.77
C MET A 183 -1.84 -16.65 -17.20
N ARG A 184 -2.03 -17.95 -16.95
CA ARG A 184 -3.32 -18.62 -17.10
C ARG A 184 -3.66 -19.33 -15.81
N VAL A 185 -4.94 -19.34 -15.47
CA VAL A 185 -5.44 -19.99 -14.27
C VAL A 185 -6.59 -20.89 -14.65
N LYS A 186 -6.56 -22.11 -14.13
CA LYS A 186 -7.71 -23.00 -14.03
C LYS A 186 -8.01 -23.20 -12.55
N LEU A 187 -9.27 -23.06 -12.14
CA LEU A 187 -9.69 -23.21 -10.76
C LEU A 187 -10.95 -24.08 -10.69
N TRP A 188 -10.95 -24.98 -9.72
CA TRP A 188 -12.06 -25.86 -9.35
C TRP A 188 -12.45 -25.59 -7.90
N ALA A 189 -13.74 -25.40 -7.64
CA ALA A 189 -14.32 -25.30 -6.30
C ALA A 189 -14.52 -26.70 -5.71
N ALA A 190 -13.41 -27.37 -5.42
CA ALA A 190 -13.37 -28.75 -4.96
C ALA A 190 -12.27 -28.94 -3.92
N ALA A 191 -12.50 -29.87 -2.99
CA ALA A 191 -11.49 -30.27 -2.01
C ALA A 191 -10.46 -31.21 -2.64
N PRO A 192 -9.15 -30.94 -2.49
CA PRO A 192 -8.08 -31.69 -3.15
C PRO A 192 -8.04 -33.18 -2.78
N GLU A 193 -8.40 -33.54 -1.55
CA GLU A 193 -8.27 -34.91 -1.02
C GLU A 193 -9.52 -35.77 -1.22
N THR A 194 -10.70 -35.14 -1.29
CA THR A 194 -11.98 -35.87 -1.31
C THR A 194 -12.68 -35.83 -2.67
N ALA A 195 -12.25 -34.97 -3.58
CA ALA A 195 -12.86 -34.87 -4.89
C ALA A 195 -12.39 -35.99 -5.82
N GLU A 196 -13.34 -36.68 -6.46
CA GLU A 196 -13.07 -37.70 -7.49
C GLU A 196 -12.82 -37.07 -8.89
N VAL A 197 -12.26 -35.85 -8.92
CA VAL A 197 -12.04 -35.09 -10.15
C VAL A 197 -10.62 -35.32 -10.65
N ALA A 198 -10.49 -35.81 -11.89
CA ALA A 198 -9.21 -35.84 -12.60
C ALA A 198 -8.85 -34.42 -13.08
N PHE A 199 -8.30 -33.60 -12.18
CA PHE A 199 -8.11 -32.15 -12.40
C PHE A 199 -7.27 -31.80 -13.64
N GLU A 200 -6.35 -32.66 -14.07
CA GLU A 200 -5.52 -32.39 -15.26
C GLU A 200 -6.36 -32.31 -16.54
N ASP A 201 -7.38 -33.16 -16.64
CA ASP A 201 -8.25 -33.31 -17.81
C ASP A 201 -9.62 -32.65 -17.63
N ALA A 202 -10.02 -32.39 -16.39
CA ALA A 202 -11.33 -31.80 -16.09
C ALA A 202 -11.45 -30.35 -16.58
N ALA A 203 -12.67 -29.96 -16.97
CA ALA A 203 -12.99 -28.56 -17.25
C ALA A 203 -12.97 -27.75 -15.94
N PRO A 204 -12.36 -26.56 -15.90
CA PRO A 204 -12.36 -25.72 -14.70
C PRO A 204 -13.68 -24.99 -14.54
N ASP A 205 -14.07 -24.76 -13.28
CA ASP A 205 -15.20 -23.91 -12.93
C ASP A 205 -14.93 -22.46 -13.31
N ILE A 206 -13.72 -21.98 -12.98
CA ILE A 206 -13.26 -20.64 -13.32
C ILE A 206 -11.95 -20.76 -14.10
N ALA A 207 -11.87 -20.08 -15.24
CA ALA A 207 -10.62 -19.91 -15.96
C ALA A 207 -10.28 -18.44 -16.22
N VAL A 208 -8.98 -18.16 -16.30
CA VAL A 208 -8.40 -16.86 -16.64
C VAL A 208 -7.41 -17.06 -17.78
N ASN A 209 -7.61 -16.37 -18.90
CA ASN A 209 -6.78 -16.48 -20.12
C ASN A 209 -6.51 -17.92 -20.57
N SER A 210 -7.45 -18.82 -20.28
CA SER A 210 -7.41 -20.21 -20.72
C SER A 210 -7.96 -20.29 -22.14
N PHE A 211 -7.30 -21.01 -23.04
CA PHE A 211 -7.80 -21.25 -24.38
C PHE A 211 -8.92 -22.30 -24.40
N SER A 212 -9.87 -22.22 -23.48
CA SER A 212 -11.09 -23.01 -23.56
C SER A 212 -11.93 -22.45 -24.71
N THR A 213 -11.99 -23.18 -25.82
CA THR A 213 -12.84 -22.86 -26.99
C THR A 213 -14.32 -22.70 -26.64
N ASN A 214 -14.71 -23.12 -25.44
CA ASN A 214 -16.11 -23.29 -25.04
C ASN A 214 -16.68 -22.10 -24.27
N SER A 215 -15.89 -21.07 -23.93
CA SER A 215 -16.45 -19.90 -23.21
C SER A 215 -15.64 -18.62 -23.47
N PRO A 216 -15.98 -17.82 -24.50
CA PRO A 216 -15.31 -16.54 -24.77
C PRO A 216 -15.38 -15.57 -23.58
N ASP A 217 -16.36 -15.78 -22.70
CA ASP A 217 -16.59 -14.99 -21.49
C ASP A 217 -15.45 -15.13 -20.45
N GLN A 218 -14.75 -16.27 -20.44
CA GLN A 218 -13.61 -16.49 -19.53
C GLN A 218 -12.40 -15.60 -19.86
N GLY A 219 -12.33 -15.03 -21.07
CA GLY A 219 -11.30 -14.07 -21.46
C GLY A 219 -11.39 -12.72 -20.75
N ALA A 220 -12.54 -12.40 -20.14
CA ALA A 220 -12.71 -11.16 -19.38
C ALA A 220 -12.17 -11.26 -17.93
N ASN A 221 -11.96 -12.47 -17.44
CA ASN A 221 -11.41 -12.71 -16.11
C ASN A 221 -9.92 -12.34 -16.06
N ALA A 222 -9.39 -11.99 -14.89
CA ALA A 222 -8.01 -11.53 -14.77
C ALA A 222 -7.39 -11.93 -13.42
N VAL A 223 -6.07 -12.10 -13.42
CA VAL A 223 -5.28 -12.19 -12.18
C VAL A 223 -4.94 -10.78 -11.71
N ILE A 224 -5.39 -10.41 -10.52
CA ILE A 224 -5.15 -9.06 -9.94
C ILE A 224 -3.76 -8.99 -9.31
N ASN A 225 -3.41 -9.99 -8.51
CA ASN A 225 -2.15 -10.09 -7.80
C ASN A 225 -1.86 -11.53 -7.37
N ILE A 226 -0.59 -11.82 -7.10
CA ILE A 226 -0.11 -13.11 -6.61
C ILE A 226 0.98 -12.92 -5.55
N SER A 227 1.05 -13.84 -4.60
CA SER A 227 2.10 -13.98 -3.59
C SER A 227 2.36 -15.45 -3.32
N ASP A 228 3.40 -15.78 -2.56
CA ASP A 228 3.69 -17.18 -2.20
C ASP A 228 2.56 -17.83 -1.38
N GLY A 229 1.77 -17.03 -0.66
CA GLY A 229 0.63 -17.51 0.14
C GLY A 229 -0.73 -17.40 -0.53
N GLY A 230 -0.84 -16.95 -1.78
CA GLY A 230 -2.17 -16.86 -2.42
C GLY A 230 -2.26 -15.98 -3.65
N ILE A 231 -3.45 -15.96 -4.25
CA ILE A 231 -3.76 -15.28 -5.51
C ILE A 231 -5.09 -14.51 -5.42
N GLY A 232 -5.14 -13.36 -6.06
CA GLY A 232 -6.36 -12.57 -6.23
C GLY A 232 -6.85 -12.62 -7.68
N LEU A 233 -8.10 -13.00 -7.88
CA LEU A 233 -8.74 -13.09 -9.20
C LEU A 233 -9.87 -12.06 -9.33
N SER A 234 -10.11 -11.60 -10.55
CA SER A 234 -11.28 -10.82 -10.94
C SER A 234 -12.09 -11.68 -11.90
N VAL A 235 -13.28 -12.11 -11.49
CA VAL A 235 -14.10 -13.09 -12.22
C VAL A 235 -15.45 -12.47 -12.54
N LEU A 236 -15.99 -12.70 -13.74
CA LEU A 236 -17.36 -12.29 -14.07
C LEU A 236 -18.36 -12.91 -13.09
N ASN A 237 -19.30 -12.13 -12.57
CA ASN A 237 -20.26 -12.59 -11.56
C ASN A 237 -21.00 -13.86 -11.99
N ARG A 238 -21.44 -13.92 -13.25
CA ARG A 238 -22.15 -15.08 -13.82
C ARG A 238 -21.32 -16.36 -13.97
N LEU A 239 -19.99 -16.27 -13.83
CA LEU A 239 -19.08 -17.39 -13.91
C LEU A 239 -18.61 -17.86 -12.53
N VAL A 240 -19.00 -17.17 -11.45
CA VAL A 240 -18.71 -17.62 -10.10
C VAL A 240 -19.70 -18.74 -9.77
N PRO A 241 -19.24 -19.97 -9.47
CA PRO A 241 -20.13 -21.06 -9.08
C PRO A 241 -20.93 -20.68 -7.83
N GLU A 242 -22.18 -21.13 -7.74
CA GLU A 242 -23.00 -20.91 -6.54
C GLU A 242 -22.41 -21.55 -5.28
N THR A 243 -21.59 -22.60 -5.47
CA THR A 243 -20.84 -23.30 -4.40
C THR A 243 -19.60 -22.54 -3.93
N CYS A 244 -19.22 -21.46 -4.61
CA CYS A 244 -18.07 -20.64 -4.26
C CYS A 244 -18.48 -19.62 -3.19
N ALA A 245 -18.02 -19.86 -1.96
CA ALA A 245 -18.22 -19.00 -0.80
C ALA A 245 -16.89 -18.86 -0.03
N PRO A 246 -16.76 -17.90 0.90
CA PRO A 246 -15.63 -17.90 1.83
C PRO A 246 -15.50 -19.26 2.54
N GLU A 247 -14.26 -19.69 2.75
CA GLU A 247 -13.82 -20.99 3.24
C GLU A 247 -14.08 -22.19 2.30
N THR A 248 -14.65 -21.98 1.10
CA THR A 248 -14.77 -23.05 0.10
C THR A 248 -13.36 -23.54 -0.30
N PRO A 249 -13.07 -24.85 -0.22
CA PRO A 249 -11.80 -25.39 -0.67
C PRO A 249 -11.72 -25.35 -2.20
N VAL A 250 -10.52 -25.06 -2.71
CA VAL A 250 -10.27 -24.94 -4.14
C VAL A 250 -9.01 -25.68 -4.55
N VAL A 251 -9.02 -26.18 -5.78
CA VAL A 251 -7.84 -26.65 -6.50
C VAL A 251 -7.56 -25.67 -7.63
N LEU A 252 -6.28 -25.33 -7.82
CA LEU A 252 -5.84 -24.33 -8.78
C LEU A 252 -4.63 -24.84 -9.56
N ASN A 253 -4.68 -24.69 -10.89
CA ASN A 253 -3.52 -24.84 -11.75
C ASN A 253 -3.14 -23.48 -12.34
N LEU A 254 -1.97 -22.98 -11.92
CA LEU A 254 -1.39 -21.75 -12.40
C LEU A 254 -0.37 -22.05 -13.48
N PHE A 255 -0.63 -21.59 -14.69
CA PHE A 255 0.33 -21.65 -15.79
C PHE A 255 1.06 -20.32 -15.88
N MET A 256 2.38 -20.34 -15.65
CA MET A 256 3.23 -19.15 -15.80
C MET A 256 4.14 -19.31 -17.01
N PHE A 257 4.21 -18.28 -17.85
CA PHE A 257 5.09 -18.29 -19.01
C PHE A 257 6.56 -18.21 -18.58
N ASN A 258 7.35 -19.20 -18.99
CA ASN A 258 8.79 -19.21 -18.85
C ASN A 258 9.43 -18.57 -20.09
N PHE A 259 9.99 -17.37 -19.95
CA PHE A 259 10.62 -16.64 -21.05
C PHE A 259 11.83 -17.37 -21.67
N LYS A 260 12.56 -18.16 -20.88
CA LYS A 260 13.73 -18.91 -21.37
C LYS A 260 13.30 -20.08 -22.26
N GLU A 261 12.27 -20.81 -21.83
CA GLU A 261 11.79 -22.01 -22.52
C GLU A 261 10.71 -21.70 -23.56
N LYS A 262 10.16 -20.48 -23.53
CA LYS A 262 9.02 -20.04 -24.35
C LYS A 262 7.78 -20.94 -24.20
N THR A 263 7.61 -21.54 -23.03
CA THR A 263 6.51 -22.45 -22.70
C THR A 263 5.83 -22.02 -21.40
N PHE A 264 4.57 -22.41 -21.23
CA PHE A 264 3.88 -22.26 -19.95
C PHE A 264 4.24 -23.43 -19.04
N ARG A 265 4.69 -23.12 -17.82
CA ARG A 265 4.91 -24.12 -16.78
C ARG A 265 3.71 -24.18 -15.85
N PRO A 266 3.11 -25.36 -15.62
CA PRO A 266 2.03 -25.53 -14.65
C PRO A 266 2.55 -25.57 -13.22
N PHE A 267 1.79 -25.00 -12.30
CA PHE A 267 2.01 -25.05 -10.86
C PHE A 267 0.68 -25.35 -10.18
N TRP A 268 0.62 -26.46 -9.47
CA TRP A 268 -0.58 -26.90 -8.77
C TRP A 268 -0.61 -26.41 -7.33
N TYR A 269 -1.75 -25.86 -6.94
CA TYR A 269 -2.02 -25.38 -5.59
C TYR A 269 -3.37 -25.89 -5.13
N ALA A 270 -3.46 -26.24 -3.85
CA ALA A 270 -4.72 -26.30 -3.13
C ALA A 270 -4.83 -25.08 -2.22
N GLY A 271 -6.06 -24.70 -1.91
CA GLY A 271 -6.31 -23.51 -1.13
C GLY A 271 -7.74 -23.40 -0.64
N ALA A 272 -8.06 -22.23 -0.09
CA ALA A 272 -9.41 -21.86 0.29
C ALA A 272 -9.73 -20.44 -0.19
N VAL A 273 -10.98 -20.20 -0.54
CA VAL A 273 -11.49 -18.86 -0.81
C VAL A 273 -11.53 -18.08 0.51
N ARG A 274 -10.75 -17.02 0.64
CA ARG A 274 -10.71 -16.18 1.85
C ARG A 274 -11.58 -14.95 1.76
N SER A 275 -11.80 -14.43 0.56
CA SER A 275 -12.66 -13.27 0.38
C SER A 275 -13.36 -13.28 -0.97
N MET A 276 -14.59 -12.78 -0.95
CA MET A 276 -15.39 -12.50 -2.12
C MET A 276 -15.93 -11.08 -1.96
N GLU A 277 -15.41 -10.17 -2.77
CA GLU A 277 -15.77 -8.74 -2.72
C GLU A 277 -16.35 -8.33 -4.07
N GLU A 278 -17.26 -7.36 -4.08
CA GLU A 278 -17.67 -6.74 -5.33
C GLU A 278 -16.45 -6.02 -5.95
N GLY A 279 -16.18 -6.35 -7.22
CA GLY A 279 -15.07 -5.80 -7.98
C GLY A 279 -15.50 -4.59 -8.82
N ARG A 280 -15.00 -4.54 -10.06
CA ARG A 280 -15.54 -3.62 -11.07
C ARG A 280 -16.97 -4.06 -11.45
N PRO A 281 -17.83 -3.18 -12.00
CA PRO A 281 -19.20 -3.53 -12.36
C PRO A 281 -19.31 -4.85 -13.14
N GLY A 282 -20.07 -5.81 -12.61
CA GLY A 282 -20.26 -7.15 -13.19
C GLY A 282 -19.18 -8.18 -12.85
N PHE A 283 -18.23 -7.86 -11.96
CA PHE A 283 -17.15 -8.76 -11.55
C PHE A 283 -17.06 -8.91 -10.03
N THR A 284 -16.71 -10.12 -9.61
CA THR A 284 -16.40 -10.50 -8.24
C THR A 284 -14.89 -10.62 -8.11
N ARG A 285 -14.35 -10.04 -7.05
CA ARG A 285 -12.96 -10.19 -6.65
C ARG A 285 -12.85 -11.36 -5.69
N LEU A 286 -12.17 -12.41 -6.12
CA LEU A 286 -11.88 -13.59 -5.31
C LEU A 286 -10.47 -13.47 -4.73
N GLY A 287 -10.33 -13.64 -3.42
CA GLY A 287 -9.05 -13.84 -2.74
C GLY A 287 -8.91 -15.29 -2.35
N ILE A 288 -7.87 -15.97 -2.83
CA ILE A 288 -7.58 -17.37 -2.53
C ILE A 288 -6.27 -17.44 -1.75
N GLU A 289 -6.28 -18.14 -0.63
CA GLU A 289 -5.08 -18.49 0.12
C GLU A 289 -4.61 -19.90 -0.27
N PHE A 290 -3.31 -20.08 -0.43
CA PHE A 290 -2.72 -21.39 -0.71
C PHE A 290 -2.44 -22.13 0.59
N THR A 291 -2.83 -23.40 0.64
CA THR A 291 -2.65 -24.29 1.79
C THR A 291 -1.71 -25.46 1.48
N ALA A 292 -1.63 -25.85 0.21
CA ALA A 292 -0.74 -26.89 -0.25
C ALA A 292 -0.31 -26.65 -1.70
N THR A 293 0.77 -27.30 -2.11
CA THR A 293 1.22 -27.43 -3.51
C THR A 293 1.12 -28.87 -3.96
N ALA A 294 1.08 -29.13 -5.25
CA ALA A 294 1.19 -30.50 -5.74
C ALA A 294 2.22 -30.67 -6.85
N VAL A 295 2.73 -31.90 -6.92
CA VAL A 295 3.49 -32.40 -8.06
C VAL A 295 2.61 -33.44 -8.77
N SER A 296 2.49 -33.30 -10.09
CA SER A 296 1.83 -34.29 -10.93
C SER A 296 2.71 -35.54 -11.00
N ASP A 297 2.15 -36.68 -10.58
CA ASP A 297 2.77 -37.98 -10.73
C ASP A 297 2.44 -38.53 -12.13
N ARG A 298 3.49 -38.66 -12.94
CA ARG A 298 3.38 -39.11 -14.34
C ARG A 298 2.96 -40.56 -14.46
N GLU A 299 3.16 -41.39 -13.43
CA GLU A 299 2.80 -42.81 -13.49
C GLU A 299 1.34 -43.04 -13.13
N SER A 300 0.83 -42.32 -12.12
CA SER A 300 -0.55 -42.47 -11.65
C SER A 300 -1.54 -41.45 -12.23
N GLY A 301 -1.05 -40.38 -12.87
CA GLY A 301 -1.89 -39.25 -13.30
C GLY A 301 -2.54 -38.49 -12.14
N ARG A 302 -2.07 -38.71 -10.90
CA ARG A 302 -2.60 -38.08 -9.69
C ARG A 302 -1.72 -36.92 -9.24
N LEU A 303 -2.35 -36.00 -8.52
CA LEU A 303 -1.66 -34.90 -7.86
C LEU A 303 -1.25 -35.33 -6.46
N ASN A 304 0.05 -35.29 -6.17
CA ASN A 304 0.58 -35.54 -4.83
C ASN A 304 0.70 -34.21 -4.08
N TRP A 305 -0.17 -34.00 -3.10
CA TRP A 305 -0.27 -32.76 -2.32
C TRP A 305 0.78 -32.68 -1.19
N ILE A 306 1.36 -31.50 -1.02
CA ILE A 306 2.39 -31.16 -0.05
C ILE A 306 1.97 -29.86 0.65
N ASN A 307 1.73 -29.91 1.96
CA ASN A 307 1.31 -28.76 2.77
C ASN A 307 2.38 -27.66 2.81
N LEU A 308 1.94 -26.40 2.79
CA LEU A 308 2.77 -25.19 2.80
C LEU A 308 3.07 -24.65 4.21
#